data_AF-A0A949YY74-F1
#
_entry.id   AF-A0A949YY74-F1
#
_cell.length_a   1.000
_cell.length_b   1.000
_cell.length_c   1.000
_cell.angle_alpha   90.00
_cell.angle_beta   90.00
_cell.angle_gamma   90.00
#
_symmetry.space_group_name_H-M   'P 1'
#
loop_
_entity.id
_entity.type
_entity.pdbx_description
1 polymer ?
#
loop_
_entity_poly.entity_id
_entity_poly.type
_entity_poly.pdbx_seq_one_letter_code
_entity_poly.pdbx_strand_id
1 'polypeptide(L)'
;MKFMMLMIPAVYRDNKKLDPKWTPDPAKIEEMTRFNFEMGKALKIVSLNGLHPLTKGARVTFAKGKHTVTDGPFVETKEVLGGFWMVEAESKEQVLEWARRCPADEGDIIEIRQIHGPEDFAAKK
;
A
#
# COMPACT_ATOMS: atom_id res chain seq x y z
N MET A 1 -7.12 -6.22 16.02
CA MET A 1 -5.72 -6.19 15.53
C MET A 1 -5.60 -5.17 14.41
N LYS A 2 -4.40 -4.63 14.14
CA LYS A 2 -4.16 -3.68 13.04
C LYS A 2 -3.48 -4.37 11.88
N PHE A 3 -3.89 -4.04 10.66
CA PHE A 3 -3.31 -4.59 9.43
C PHE A 3 -3.02 -3.48 8.43
N MET A 4 -1.92 -3.64 7.70
CA MET A 4 -1.63 -2.93 6.46
C MET A 4 -2.12 -3.77 5.28
N MET A 5 -2.84 -3.14 4.36
CA MET A 5 -3.05 -3.61 3.00
C MET A 5 -2.22 -2.72 2.09
N LEU A 6 -1.27 -3.28 1.36
CA LEU A 6 -0.30 -2.57 0.54
C LEU A 6 -0.60 -2.84 -0.93
N MET A 7 -1.05 -1.81 -1.65
CA MET A 7 -1.35 -1.91 -3.08
C MET A 7 -0.05 -1.83 -3.88
N ILE A 8 0.21 -2.82 -4.72
CA ILE A 8 1.34 -2.91 -5.65
C ILE A 8 0.76 -2.95 -7.07
N PRO A 9 0.54 -1.79 -7.71
CA PRO A 9 -0.05 -1.73 -9.04
C PRO A 9 0.86 -2.37 -10.09
N ALA A 10 0.29 -3.18 -10.97
CA ALA A 10 1.01 -3.75 -12.11
C ALA A 10 1.62 -2.67 -13.01
N VAL A 11 0.95 -1.52 -13.11
CA VAL A 11 1.38 -0.38 -13.93
C VAL A 11 2.69 0.25 -13.43
N TYR A 12 3.09 0.00 -12.17
CA TYR A 12 4.34 0.51 -11.59
C TYR A 12 5.51 -0.48 -11.69
N ARG A 13 5.28 -1.70 -12.20
CA ARG A 13 6.31 -2.75 -12.29
C ARG A 13 7.25 -2.56 -13.48
N ASP A 14 8.37 -3.29 -13.44
CA ASP A 14 9.34 -3.44 -14.53
C ASP A 14 9.94 -2.14 -15.05
N ASN A 15 10.13 -1.16 -14.16
CA ASN A 15 10.72 0.14 -14.49
C ASN A 15 9.99 0.87 -15.63
N LYS A 16 8.68 0.59 -15.81
CA LYS A 16 7.84 1.34 -16.74
C LYS A 16 7.88 2.81 -16.33
N LYS A 17 8.47 3.64 -17.18
CA LYS A 17 8.48 5.10 -16.99
C LYS A 17 7.06 5.61 -17.21
N LEU A 18 6.31 5.73 -16.11
CA LEU A 18 5.06 6.46 -16.14
C LEU A 18 5.32 7.93 -16.40
N ASP A 19 4.39 8.55 -17.13
CA ASP A 19 4.33 10.00 -17.24
C ASP A 19 4.28 10.60 -15.82
N PRO A 20 5.12 11.58 -15.46
CA PRO A 20 5.02 12.28 -14.18
C PRO A 20 3.65 12.92 -13.91
N LYS A 21 2.84 13.15 -14.95
CA LYS A 21 1.46 13.63 -14.89
C LYS A 21 0.43 12.50 -14.92
N TRP A 22 0.86 11.24 -14.91
CA TRP A 22 -0.04 10.10 -14.87
C TRP A 22 -0.93 10.20 -13.64
N THR A 23 -2.23 9.99 -13.87
CA THR A 23 -3.25 9.86 -12.84
C THR A 23 -4.10 8.64 -13.16
N PRO A 24 -4.68 7.97 -12.14
CA PRO A 24 -5.65 6.92 -12.39
C PRO A 24 -6.87 7.44 -13.17
N ASP A 25 -7.54 6.56 -13.90
CA ASP A 25 -8.80 6.85 -14.58
C ASP A 25 -9.86 7.30 -13.54
N PRO A 26 -10.56 8.44 -13.74
CA PRO A 26 -11.64 8.89 -12.86
C PRO A 26 -12.70 7.82 -12.54
N ALA A 27 -13.07 6.98 -13.51
CA ALA A 27 -14.05 5.90 -13.28
C ALA A 27 -13.52 4.85 -12.27
N LYS A 28 -12.22 4.52 -12.38
CA LYS A 28 -11.53 3.63 -11.43
C LYS A 28 -11.40 4.25 -10.04
N ILE A 29 -11.14 5.56 -9.98
CA ILE A 29 -11.14 6.30 -8.71
C ILE A 29 -12.52 6.21 -8.05
N GLU A 30 -13.59 6.35 -8.80
CA GLU A 30 -14.96 6.25 -8.28
C GLU A 30 -15.29 4.83 -7.77
N GLU A 31 -14.92 3.80 -8.53
CA GLU A 31 -15.05 2.39 -8.10
C GLU A 31 -14.29 2.12 -6.80
N MET A 32 -13.03 2.54 -6.73
CA MET A 32 -12.21 2.40 -5.53
C MET A 32 -12.78 3.20 -4.35
N THR A 33 -13.36 4.37 -4.61
CA THR A 33 -14.02 5.20 -3.59
C THR A 33 -15.25 4.50 -3.02
N ARG A 34 -16.09 3.90 -3.88
CA ARG A 34 -17.23 3.08 -3.43
C ARG A 34 -16.77 1.88 -2.61
N PHE A 35 -15.73 1.18 -3.08
CA PHE A 35 -15.12 0.08 -2.32
C PHE A 35 -14.65 0.52 -0.93
N ASN A 36 -13.91 1.63 -0.83
CA ASN A 36 -13.43 2.18 0.43
C ASN A 36 -14.57 2.53 1.39
N PHE A 37 -15.66 3.11 0.86
CA PHE A 37 -16.84 3.43 1.65
C PHE A 37 -17.52 2.16 2.20
N GLU A 38 -17.72 1.14 1.37
CA GLU A 38 -18.31 -0.12 1.82
C GLU A 38 -17.40 -0.85 2.82
N MET A 39 -16.09 -0.88 2.59
CA MET A 39 -15.13 -1.47 3.52
C MET A 39 -15.15 -0.75 4.86
N GLY A 40 -15.26 0.58 4.87
CA GLY A 40 -15.34 1.40 6.08
C GLY A 40 -16.57 1.13 6.94
N LYS A 41 -17.62 0.51 6.39
CA LYS A 41 -18.78 0.05 7.17
C LYS A 41 -18.51 -1.24 7.95
N ALA A 42 -17.54 -2.04 7.53
CA ALA A 42 -17.25 -3.35 8.12
C ALA A 42 -15.92 -3.41 8.87
N LEU A 43 -14.93 -2.63 8.42
CA LEU A 43 -13.63 -2.49 9.06
C LEU A 43 -13.44 -1.05 9.52
N LYS A 44 -12.81 -0.86 10.68
CA LYS A 44 -12.40 0.48 11.09
C LYS A 44 -11.15 0.88 10.31
N ILE A 45 -11.33 1.76 9.35
CA ILE A 45 -10.23 2.36 8.59
C ILE A 45 -9.53 3.40 9.47
N VAL A 46 -8.28 3.16 9.80
CA VAL A 46 -7.44 4.11 10.55
C VAL A 46 -6.81 5.12 9.61
N SER A 47 -6.40 4.68 8.41
CA SER A 47 -5.89 5.53 7.34
C SER A 47 -5.98 4.82 6.00
N LEU A 48 -6.15 5.55 4.91
CA LEU A 48 -5.97 5.04 3.54
C LEU A 48 -5.50 6.17 2.65
N ASN A 49 -4.52 5.91 1.78
CA ASN A 49 -3.99 6.92 0.86
C ASN A 49 -3.36 6.27 -0.37
N GLY A 50 -3.50 6.92 -1.53
CA GLY A 50 -2.70 6.65 -2.72
C GLY A 50 -1.33 7.34 -2.64
N LEU A 51 -0.32 6.74 -3.26
CA LEU A 51 1.02 7.31 -3.37
C LEU A 51 1.26 7.82 -4.78
N HIS A 52 2.03 8.90 -4.89
CA HIS A 52 2.52 9.37 -6.18
C HIS A 52 3.49 8.37 -6.83
N PRO A 53 3.67 8.44 -8.17
CA PRO A 53 4.70 7.67 -8.85
C PRO A 53 6.10 7.89 -8.26
N LEU A 54 7.00 6.93 -8.48
CA LEU A 54 8.37 6.96 -7.94
C LEU A 54 9.16 8.24 -8.27
N THR A 55 8.82 8.92 -9.36
CA THR A 55 9.46 10.18 -9.80
C THR A 55 9.31 11.33 -8.80
N LYS A 56 8.38 11.22 -7.84
CA LYS A 56 8.21 12.19 -6.73
C LYS A 56 8.74 11.70 -5.39
N GLY A 57 9.47 10.58 -5.37
CA GLY A 57 10.01 9.97 -4.15
C GLY A 57 11.53 10.07 -4.07
N ALA A 58 12.05 9.82 -2.86
CA ALA A 58 13.47 9.58 -2.60
C ALA A 58 13.61 8.36 -1.68
N ARG A 59 14.74 7.64 -1.78
CA ARG A 59 15.13 6.59 -0.84
C ARG A 59 16.35 7.03 -0.06
N VAL A 60 16.33 6.72 1.23
CA VAL A 60 17.49 6.89 2.10
C VAL A 60 17.97 5.51 2.51
N THR A 61 19.19 5.15 2.09
CA THR A 61 19.83 3.88 2.47
C THR A 61 20.82 4.12 3.58
N PHE A 62 20.73 3.33 4.65
CA PHE A 62 21.62 3.42 5.81
C PHE A 62 22.60 2.25 5.79
N ALA A 63 23.91 2.55 5.84
CA ALA A 63 24.96 1.54 5.86
C ALA A 63 26.18 2.03 6.64
N LYS A 64 26.68 1.20 7.57
CA LYS A 64 27.89 1.45 8.36
C LYS A 64 27.91 2.85 9.02
N GLY A 65 26.79 3.25 9.63
CA GLY A 65 26.65 4.56 10.28
C GLY A 65 26.56 5.77 9.34
N LYS A 66 26.47 5.54 8.03
CA LYS A 66 26.28 6.58 7.00
C LYS A 66 24.92 6.41 6.32
N HIS A 67 24.47 7.47 5.66
CA HIS A 67 23.28 7.44 4.82
C HIS A 67 23.59 7.96 3.41
N THR A 68 22.87 7.44 2.43
CA THR A 68 22.88 7.91 1.04
C THR A 68 21.46 8.17 0.61
N VAL A 69 21.23 9.31 -0.03
CA VAL A 69 19.93 9.67 -0.62
C VAL A 69 20.01 9.39 -2.12
N THR A 70 19.01 8.66 -2.60
CA THR A 70 18.81 8.40 -4.03
C THR A 70 17.46 8.97 -4.40
N ASP A 71 17.41 9.89 -5.36
CA ASP A 71 16.15 10.38 -5.92
C ASP A 71 15.55 9.34 -6.88
N GLY A 72 14.21 9.30 -6.95
CA GLY A 72 13.52 8.42 -7.88
C GLY A 72 13.62 8.87 -9.34
N PRO A 73 13.28 8.00 -10.31
CA PRO A 73 12.78 6.63 -10.13
C PRO A 73 13.88 5.63 -9.79
N PHE A 74 13.54 4.64 -8.96
CA PHE A 74 14.50 3.65 -8.48
C PHE A 74 14.61 2.48 -9.46
N VAL A 75 15.75 2.36 -10.13
CA VAL A 75 15.98 1.50 -11.31
C VAL A 75 15.74 0.00 -11.07
N GLU A 76 15.80 -0.48 -9.82
CA GLU A 76 15.81 -1.92 -9.51
C GLU A 76 14.59 -2.46 -8.73
N THR A 77 13.47 -1.72 -8.62
CA THR A 77 12.30 -2.29 -7.92
C THR A 77 11.31 -2.97 -8.85
N LYS A 78 11.22 -4.30 -8.72
CA LYS A 78 10.22 -5.15 -9.38
C LYS A 78 8.80 -4.85 -8.90
N GLU A 79 8.67 -4.45 -7.64
CA GLU A 79 7.39 -4.15 -6.99
C GLU A 79 7.47 -2.79 -6.31
N VAL A 80 6.42 -1.99 -6.52
CA VAL A 80 6.35 -0.60 -6.09
C VAL A 80 5.00 -0.36 -5.45
N LEU A 81 5.00 0.21 -4.25
CA LEU A 81 3.78 0.59 -3.55
C LEU A 81 3.10 1.77 -4.25
N GLY A 82 1.82 1.60 -4.59
CA GLY A 82 0.98 2.68 -5.12
C GLY A 82 -0.06 3.21 -4.16
N GLY A 83 -0.22 2.58 -2.99
CA GLY A 83 -1.14 3.03 -1.97
C GLY A 83 -1.20 2.05 -0.81
N PHE A 84 -1.92 2.43 0.23
CA PHE A 84 -2.15 1.55 1.36
C PHE A 84 -3.50 1.81 2.03
N TRP A 85 -3.95 0.81 2.78
CA TRP A 85 -4.95 0.93 3.83
C TRP A 85 -4.35 0.45 5.15
N MET A 86 -4.64 1.15 6.23
CA MET A 86 -4.41 0.71 7.60
C MET A 86 -5.77 0.52 8.24
N VAL A 87 -6.08 -0.73 8.60
CA VAL A 87 -7.40 -1.12 9.12
C VAL A 87 -7.28 -1.83 10.47
N GLU A 88 -8.29 -1.66 11.31
CA GLU A 88 -8.53 -2.48 12.48
C GLU A 88 -9.58 -3.55 12.14
N ALA A 89 -9.22 -4.81 12.40
CA ALA A 89 -10.03 -5.98 12.10
C ALA A 89 -9.90 -7.02 13.23
N GLU A 90 -10.89 -7.90 13.33
CA GLU A 90 -10.92 -9.00 14.31
C GLU A 90 -10.00 -10.16 13.92
N SER A 91 -9.70 -10.31 12.63
CA SER A 91 -8.82 -11.36 12.10
C SER A 91 -8.19 -10.95 10.77
N LYS A 92 -7.13 -11.67 10.37
CA LYS A 92 -6.51 -11.50 9.04
C LYS A 92 -7.47 -11.94 7.94
N GLU A 93 -8.29 -12.94 8.22
CA GLU A 93 -9.28 -13.52 7.32
C GLU A 93 -10.33 -12.47 6.93
N GLN A 94 -10.78 -11.67 7.91
CA GLN A 94 -11.70 -10.55 7.65
C GLN A 94 -11.11 -9.52 6.68
N VAL A 95 -9.80 -9.23 6.79
CA VAL A 95 -9.10 -8.32 5.86
C VAL A 95 -8.94 -8.96 4.48
N LEU A 96 -8.63 -10.26 4.41
CA LEU A 96 -8.52 -11.02 3.17
C LEU A 96 -9.86 -11.04 2.39
N GLU A 97 -10.98 -11.19 3.08
CA GLU A 97 -12.32 -11.12 2.47
C GLU A 97 -12.56 -9.78 1.78
N TRP A 98 -12.16 -8.67 2.40
CA TRP A 98 -12.25 -7.34 1.80
C TRP A 98 -11.23 -7.13 0.68
N ALA A 99 -10.00 -7.60 0.84
CA ALA A 99 -8.97 -7.47 -0.20
C ALA A 99 -9.40 -8.16 -1.52
N ARG A 100 -10.07 -9.31 -1.45
CA ARG A 100 -10.61 -10.02 -2.62
C ARG A 100 -11.74 -9.27 -3.35
N ARG A 101 -12.36 -8.29 -2.70
CA ARG A 101 -13.44 -7.46 -3.24
C ARG A 101 -12.93 -6.13 -3.81
N CYS A 102 -11.62 -5.86 -3.69
CA CYS A 102 -11.03 -4.64 -4.20
C CYS A 102 -11.17 -4.61 -5.74
N PRO A 103 -11.59 -3.47 -6.34
CA PRO A 103 -11.68 -3.31 -7.79
C PRO A 103 -10.28 -3.07 -8.39
N ALA A 104 -9.33 -3.96 -8.09
CA ALA A 104 -7.97 -3.92 -8.60
C ALA A 104 -7.91 -4.45 -10.05
N ASP A 105 -6.94 -3.99 -10.82
CA ASP A 105 -6.78 -4.41 -12.22
C ASP A 105 -6.00 -5.73 -12.33
N GLU A 106 -6.05 -6.34 -13.52
CA GLU A 106 -5.30 -7.58 -13.78
C GLU A 106 -3.81 -7.37 -13.51
N GLY A 107 -3.25 -8.26 -12.69
CA GLY A 107 -1.86 -8.23 -12.29
C GLY A 107 -1.56 -7.37 -11.06
N ASP A 108 -2.47 -6.54 -10.57
CA ASP A 108 -2.30 -5.83 -9.30
C ASP A 108 -2.16 -6.82 -8.13
N ILE A 109 -1.38 -6.43 -7.12
CA ILE A 109 -1.17 -7.25 -5.91
C ILE A 109 -1.54 -6.40 -4.69
N ILE A 110 -2.27 -7.01 -3.75
CA ILE A 110 -2.48 -6.47 -2.40
C ILE A 110 -1.75 -7.37 -1.41
N GLU A 111 -0.68 -6.86 -0.81
CA GLU A 111 0.01 -7.53 0.30
C GLU A 111 -0.68 -7.16 1.62
N ILE A 112 -0.98 -8.15 2.46
CA ILE A 112 -1.62 -7.95 3.77
C ILE A 112 -0.65 -8.33 4.86
N ARG A 113 -0.38 -7.39 5.78
CA ARG A 113 0.52 -7.60 6.91
C ARG A 113 -0.07 -7.10 8.21
N GLN A 114 0.05 -7.89 9.25
CA GLN A 114 -0.31 -7.44 10.60
C GLN A 114 0.71 -6.41 11.09
N ILE A 115 0.21 -5.35 11.71
CA ILE A 115 1.02 -4.35 12.41
C ILE A 115 1.20 -4.83 13.85
N HIS A 116 2.44 -4.76 14.35
CA HIS A 116 2.71 -5.09 15.75
C HIS A 116 1.90 -4.19 16.70
N GLY A 117 1.27 -4.79 17.69
CA GLY A 117 0.63 -4.10 18.80
C GLY A 117 1.55 -4.01 20.03
N PRO A 118 1.18 -3.21 21.04
CA PRO A 118 1.89 -3.18 22.32
C PRO A 118 2.07 -4.57 22.96
N GLU A 119 1.11 -5.47 22.76
CA GLU A 119 1.11 -6.85 23.22
C GLU A 119 2.27 -7.69 22.65
N ASP A 120 2.73 -7.39 21.43
CA ASP A 120 3.83 -8.12 20.78
C ASP A 120 5.20 -7.75 21.36
N PHE A 121 5.28 -6.58 22.00
CA PHE A 121 6.49 -6.07 22.65
C PHE A 121 6.42 -6.14 24.17
N ALA A 122 5.28 -6.53 24.73
CA ALA A 122 5.13 -6.85 26.14
C ALA A 122 5.88 -8.16 26.42
N ALA A 123 7.21 -8.08 26.47
CA ALA A 123 8.03 -9.12 27.03
C ALA A 123 7.55 -9.38 28.46
N LYS A 124 7.19 -10.65 28.70
CA LYS A 124 6.92 -11.27 30.00
C LYS A 124 7.83 -10.65 31.06
N LYS A 125 7.25 -9.89 32.00
CA LYS A 125 7.91 -9.68 33.29
C LYS A 125 8.03 -11.01 34.01
#